data_AF-A0A5C7PHE9-F1
#
_entry.id   AF-A0A5C7PHE9-F1
#
_cell.length_a   1.000
_cell.length_b   1.000
_cell.length_c   1.000
_cell.angle_alpha   90.00
_cell.angle_beta   90.00
_cell.angle_gamma   90.00
#
_symmetry.space_group_name_H-M   'P 1'
#
loop_
_entity.id
_entity.type
_entity.pdbx_description
1 polymer ?
#
loop_
_entity_poly.entity_id
_entity_poly.type
_entity_poly.pdbx_seq_one_letter_code
_entity_poly.pdbx_strand_id
1 'polypeptide(L)'
;MSVVNSSGEKIVLQATAEVPVNWVEWAYEEPQRWKGLACLTLQLQGWPLERIGLAVGHSKGHVSRLIDDTRDQLSKLMAQKKSGEALRDLSDAA
;
A
#
# COMPACT_ATOMS: atom_id res chain seq x y z
N MET A 1 -5.86 -18.10 -2.26
CA MET A 1 -7.08 -18.06 -1.42
C MET A 1 -8.27 -17.63 -2.28
N SER A 2 -9.51 -17.95 -1.92
CA SER A 2 -10.69 -17.45 -2.65
C SER A 2 -11.76 -16.97 -1.68
N VAL A 3 -12.50 -15.93 -2.06
CA VAL A 3 -13.67 -15.41 -1.33
C VAL A 3 -14.89 -15.43 -2.23
N VAL A 4 -16.08 -15.53 -1.64
CA VAL A 4 -17.35 -15.46 -2.37
C VAL A 4 -17.93 -14.07 -2.13
N ASN A 5 -18.28 -13.35 -3.21
CA ASN A 5 -18.88 -12.03 -3.09
C ASN A 5 -20.38 -12.12 -2.71
N SER A 6 -21.01 -10.97 -2.46
CA SER A 6 -22.44 -10.89 -2.11
C SER A 6 -23.38 -11.39 -3.22
N SER A 7 -22.88 -11.53 -4.45
CA SER A 7 -23.60 -12.09 -5.61
C SER A 7 -23.39 -13.60 -5.77
N GLY A 8 -22.66 -14.25 -4.85
CA GLY A 8 -22.38 -15.68 -4.90
C GLY A 8 -21.24 -16.08 -5.83
N GLU A 9 -20.52 -15.13 -6.42
CA GLU A 9 -19.43 -15.38 -7.35
C GLU A 9 -18.13 -15.68 -6.58
N LYS A 10 -17.43 -16.76 -6.97
CA LYS A 10 -16.15 -17.16 -6.39
C LYS A 10 -15.02 -16.35 -7.02
N ILE A 11 -14.47 -15.41 -6.25
CA ILE A 11 -13.33 -14.59 -6.65
C ILE A 11 -12.05 -15.28 -6.17
N VAL A 12 -11.18 -15.66 -7.11
CA VAL A 12 -9.83 -16.14 -6.80
C VAL A 12 -8.97 -14.93 -6.45
N LEU A 13 -8.51 -14.85 -5.21
CA LEU A 13 -7.57 -13.83 -4.78
C LEU A 13 -6.18 -14.23 -5.26
N GLN A 14 -5.62 -13.47 -6.20
CA GLN A 14 -4.22 -13.62 -6.60
C GLN A 14 -3.34 -13.27 -5.39
N ALA A 15 -2.66 -14.27 -4.87
CA ALA A 15 -1.92 -14.18 -3.62
C ALA A 15 -0.45 -13.80 -3.88
N THR A 16 -0.14 -12.61 -4.39
CA THR A 16 1.27 -12.30 -4.73
C THR A 16 1.63 -10.81 -4.77
N ALA A 17 1.08 -9.96 -3.89
CA ALA A 17 1.78 -8.71 -3.60
C ALA A 17 2.40 -8.88 -2.21
N GLU A 18 3.64 -9.35 -2.17
CA GLU A 18 4.43 -9.22 -0.95
C GLU A 18 4.46 -7.74 -0.58
N VAL A 19 3.86 -7.40 0.56
CA VAL A 19 3.92 -6.05 1.09
C VAL A 19 5.31 -5.92 1.73
N PRO A 20 6.15 -4.97 1.27
CA PRO A 20 7.47 -4.77 1.85
C PRO A 20 7.40 -4.54 3.37
N VAL A 21 8.31 -5.13 4.15
CA VAL A 21 8.33 -5.00 5.62
C VAL A 21 8.34 -3.53 6.05
N ASN A 22 9.04 -2.67 5.33
CA ASN A 22 9.12 -1.25 5.65
C ASN A 22 7.79 -0.49 5.40
N TRP A 23 6.88 -1.03 4.58
CA TRP A 23 5.53 -0.49 4.43
C TRP A 23 4.70 -0.80 5.67
N VAL A 24 4.87 -1.99 6.24
CA VAL A 24 4.25 -2.41 7.50
C VAL A 24 4.80 -1.58 8.68
N GLU A 25 6.12 -1.37 8.73
CA GLU A 25 6.76 -0.48 9.71
C GLU A 25 6.25 0.96 9.61
N TRP A 26 6.00 1.46 8.40
CA TRP A 26 5.43 2.80 8.21
C TRP A 26 3.98 2.88 8.70
N ALA A 27 3.17 1.83 8.48
CA ALA A 27 1.78 1.81 8.90
C ALA A 27 1.63 1.67 10.42
N TYR A 28 2.47 0.85 11.07
CA TYR A 28 2.55 0.65 12.51
C TYR A 28 1.18 0.68 13.23
N GLU A 29 0.96 1.60 14.16
CA GLU A 29 -0.28 1.76 14.91
C GLU A 29 -1.28 2.75 14.26
N GLU A 30 -0.97 3.29 13.08
CA GLU A 30 -1.74 4.34 12.42
C GLU A 30 -2.83 3.76 11.51
N PRO A 31 -4.12 3.76 11.91
CA PRO A 31 -5.17 3.06 11.17
C PRO A 31 -5.40 3.63 9.77
N GLN A 32 -5.18 4.94 9.61
CA GLN A 32 -5.29 5.60 8.30
C GLN A 32 -4.22 5.14 7.32
N ARG A 33 -3.00 4.85 7.81
CA ARG A 33 -1.91 4.34 6.98
C ARG A 33 -2.20 2.92 6.52
N TRP A 34 -2.75 2.07 7.40
CA TRP A 34 -3.24 0.75 7.01
C TRP A 34 -4.33 0.80 5.94
N LYS A 35 -5.27 1.75 6.05
CA LYS A 35 -6.31 1.94 5.03
C LYS A 35 -5.71 2.34 3.68
N GLY A 36 -4.74 3.27 3.68
CA GLY A 36 -4.00 3.66 2.48
C GLY A 36 -3.24 2.49 1.87
N LEU A 37 -2.55 1.71 2.70
CA LEU A 37 -1.80 0.52 2.30
C LEU A 37 -2.71 -0.52 1.64
N ALA A 38 -3.84 -0.83 2.24
CA ALA A 38 -4.81 -1.78 1.71
C ALA A 38 -5.33 -1.32 0.33
N CYS A 39 -5.67 -0.03 0.18
CA CYS A 39 -6.10 0.52 -1.11
C CYS A 39 -5.00 0.41 -2.19
N LEU A 40 -3.75 0.75 -1.84
CA LEU A 40 -2.61 0.66 -2.74
C LEU A 40 -2.34 -0.79 -3.16
N THR A 41 -2.33 -1.74 -2.22
CA THR A 41 -2.11 -3.17 -2.52
C THR A 41 -3.19 -3.73 -3.43
N LEU A 42 -4.47 -3.40 -3.19
CA LEU A 42 -5.57 -3.81 -4.06
C LEU A 42 -5.41 -3.24 -5.48
N GLN A 43 -5.01 -1.97 -5.60
CA GLN A 43 -4.73 -1.36 -6.91
C GLN A 43 -3.58 -2.07 -7.63
N LEU A 44 -2.50 -2.41 -6.93
CA LEU A 44 -1.36 -3.16 -7.49
C LEU A 44 -1.75 -4.57 -7.94
N GLN A 45 -2.76 -5.17 -7.30
CA GLN A 45 -3.38 -6.43 -7.71
C GLN A 45 -4.40 -6.28 -8.84
N GLY A 46 -4.52 -5.09 -9.44
CA GLY A 46 -5.36 -4.82 -10.60
C GLY A 46 -6.82 -4.51 -10.27
N TRP A 47 -7.17 -4.26 -9.01
CA TRP A 47 -8.55 -3.88 -8.67
C TRP A 47 -8.90 -2.50 -9.24
N PRO A 48 -10.04 -2.34 -9.93
CA PRO A 48 -10.54 -1.03 -10.33
C PRO A 48 -10.84 -0.14 -9.12
N LEU A 49 -10.58 1.17 -9.24
CA LEU A 49 -10.78 2.15 -8.16
C LEU A 49 -12.23 2.16 -7.64
N GLU A 50 -13.19 1.91 -8.51
CA GLU A 50 -14.61 1.81 -8.17
C GLU A 50 -14.87 0.62 -7.24
N ARG A 51 -14.26 -0.55 -7.51
CA ARG A 51 -14.39 -1.74 -6.65
C ARG A 51 -13.70 -1.56 -5.31
N ILE A 52 -12.55 -0.88 -5.30
CA ILE A 52 -11.85 -0.53 -4.05
C ILE A 52 -12.74 0.42 -3.22
N GLY A 53 -13.31 1.45 -3.84
CA GLY A 53 -14.23 2.39 -3.19
C GLY A 53 -15.43 1.72 -2.54
N LEU A 54 -16.05 0.77 -3.25
CA LEU A 54 -17.13 -0.04 -2.69
C LEU A 54 -16.67 -0.86 -1.47
N ALA A 55 -15.48 -1.46 -1.51
CA ALA A 55 -14.97 -2.26 -0.41
C ALA A 55 -14.62 -1.43 0.84
N VAL A 56 -14.17 -0.18 0.67
CA VAL A 56 -13.72 0.67 1.79
C VAL A 56 -14.70 1.77 2.20
N GLY A 57 -15.86 1.84 1.54
CA GLY A 57 -16.95 2.78 1.82
C GLY A 57 -16.67 4.21 1.34
N HIS A 58 -15.88 4.40 0.28
CA HIS A 58 -15.43 5.71 -0.20
C HIS A 58 -15.70 5.93 -1.68
N SER A 59 -15.79 7.20 -2.09
CA SER A 59 -15.90 7.56 -3.51
C SER A 59 -14.60 7.27 -4.26
N LYS A 60 -14.70 7.02 -5.58
CA LYS A 60 -13.53 6.81 -6.47
C LYS A 60 -12.47 7.90 -6.32
N GLY A 61 -12.90 9.18 -6.26
CA GLY A 61 -12.00 10.31 -6.13
C GLY A 61 -11.25 10.33 -4.80
N HIS A 62 -11.93 9.95 -3.71
CA HIS A 62 -11.28 9.81 -2.40
C HIS A 62 -10.25 8.68 -2.42
N VAL A 63 -10.59 7.52 -2.98
CA VAL A 63 -9.69 6.37 -3.08
C VAL A 63 -8.46 6.71 -3.92
N SER A 64 -8.63 7.39 -5.06
CA SER A 64 -7.51 7.81 -5.90
C SER A 64 -6.52 8.68 -5.14
N ARG A 65 -7.01 9.74 -4.46
CA ARG A 65 -6.16 10.62 -3.66
C ARG A 65 -5.45 9.89 -2.54
N LEU A 66 -6.17 9.03 -1.80
CA LEU A 66 -5.60 8.23 -0.72
C LEU A 66 -4.46 7.33 -1.21
N ILE A 67 -4.62 6.72 -2.38
CA ILE A 67 -3.59 5.88 -3.01
C ILE A 67 -2.38 6.72 -3.39
N ASP A 68 -2.58 7.85 -4.05
CA ASP A 68 -1.50 8.74 -4.49
C ASP A 68 -0.73 9.30 -3.29
N ASP A 69 -1.42 9.77 -2.25
CA ASP A 69 -0.83 10.23 -1.00
C ASP A 69 -0.01 9.13 -0.31
N THR A 70 -0.53 7.89 -0.29
CA THR A 70 0.17 6.74 0.29
C THR A 70 1.44 6.41 -0.51
N ARG A 71 1.36 6.40 -1.84
CA ARG A 71 2.51 6.14 -2.73
C ARG A 71 3.59 7.20 -2.54
N ASP A 72 3.22 8.47 -2.43
CA ASP A 72 4.14 9.58 -2.21
C ASP A 72 4.84 9.48 -0.86
N GLN A 73 4.11 9.15 0.21
CA GLN A 73 4.69 8.98 1.55
C GLN A 73 5.69 7.82 1.59
N LEU A 74 5.35 6.68 0.97
CA LEU A 74 6.25 5.53 0.88
C LEU A 74 7.49 5.85 0.04
N SER A 75 7.33 6.57 -1.06
CA SER A 75 8.46 6.99 -1.92
C SER A 75 9.43 7.91 -1.18
N LYS A 76 8.91 8.86 -0.38
CA LYS A 76 9.72 9.74 0.47
C LYS A 76 10.48 8.94 1.55
N LEU A 77 9.82 7.96 2.18
CA LEU A 77 10.45 7.10 3.18
C LEU A 77 11.60 6.28 2.58
N MET A 78 11.41 5.73 1.37
CA MET A 78 12.46 5.00 0.65
C MET A 78 13.64 5.91 0.27
N ALA A 79 13.35 7.14 -0.18
CA ALA A 79 14.38 8.11 -0.52
C ALA A 79 15.23 8.51 0.71
N GLN A 80 14.59 8.73 1.86
CA GLN A 80 15.29 9.05 3.12
C GLN A 80 16.18 7.91 3.60
N LYS A 81 15.72 6.65 3.54
CA LYS A 81 16.56 5.49 3.90
C LYS A 81 17.80 5.40 3.00
N LYS A 82 17.64 5.56 1.68
CA LYS A 82 18.75 5.52 0.72
C LYS A 82 19.81 6.59 1.00
N SER A 83 19.41 7.81 1.38
CA SER A 83 20.33 8.87 1.76
C SER A 83 21.03 8.62 3.11
N GLY A 84 20.34 8.00 4.07
CA GLY A 84 20.92 7.67 5.38
C GLY A 84 21.91 6.50 5.35
N GLU A 85 21.67 5.51 4.48
CA GLU A 85 22.56 4.36 4.28
C GLU A 85 23.86 4.78 3.58
N ALA A 86 23.77 5.62 2.54
CA ALA A 86 24.94 6.19 1.84
C ALA A 86 25.86 7.04 2.73
N LEU A 87 25.31 7.70 3.77
CA LEU A 87 26.09 8.48 4.74
C LEU A 87 26.80 7.61 5.78
N ARG A 88 26.25 6.43 6.12
CA ARG A 88 26.87 5.47 7.04
C ARG A 88 28.06 4.78 6.39
N ASP A 89 27.91 4.33 5.15
CA ASP A 89 28.99 3.68 4.40
C ASP A 89 30.22 4.58 4.21
N LEU A 90 30.02 5.90 4.11
CA LEU A 90 31.10 6.88 4.05
C LEU A 90 31.77 7.14 5.42
N SER A 91 31.06 6.90 6.53
CA SER A 91 31.59 7.06 7.89
C SER A 91 32.36 5.83 8.38
N ASP A 92 32.03 4.63 7.89
CA ASP A 92 32.72 3.39 8.27
C ASP A 92 33.94 3.08 7.38
N ALA A 93 34.11 3.84 6.28
CA ALA A 93 35.24 3.74 5.36
C ALA A 93 36.39 4.74 5.65
N ALA A 94 36.26 5.57 6.69
CA ALA A 94 37.24 6.58 7.12
C ALA A 94 37.87 6.20 8.47
#